data_AF-A0A3B9YR30-F1
#
_entry.id   AF-A0A3B9YR30-F1
#
_cell.length_a   1.000
_cell.length_b   1.000
_cell.length_c   1.000
_cell.angle_alpha   90.00
_cell.angle_beta   90.00
_cell.angle_gamma   90.00
#
_symmetry.space_group_name_H-M   'P 1'
#
loop_
_entity.id
_entity.type
_entity.pdbx_description
1 polymer ?
#
loop_
_entity_poly.entity_id
_entity_poly.type
_entity_poly.pdbx_seq_one_letter_code
_entity_poly.pdbx_strand_id
1 'polypeptide(L)' 'PLKRVIQKSLQDALAEQLLEGLIKDGDTVEISAGADGLTINERPKGAKVH' A
#
# COMPACT_ATOMS: atom_id res chain seq x y z
N PRO A 1 -1.74 10.03 17.47
CA PRO A 1 -2.23 8.64 17.18
C PRO A 1 -2.46 8.39 15.68
N LEU A 2 -3.29 9.21 15.03
CA LEU A 2 -3.65 9.07 13.61
C LEU A 2 -2.45 9.03 12.65
N LYS A 3 -1.45 9.91 12.85
CA LYS A 3 -0.21 9.91 12.06
C LYS A 3 0.45 8.52 12.00
N ARG A 4 0.51 7.82 13.13
CA ARG A 4 1.13 6.48 13.21
C ARG A 4 0.28 5.41 12.50
N VAL A 5 -1.04 5.59 12.47
CA VAL A 5 -1.95 4.69 11.76
C VAL A 5 -1.74 4.82 10.25
N ILE A 6 -1.66 6.06 9.74
CA ILE A 6 -1.38 6.33 8.32
C ILE A 6 -0.01 5.78 7.93
N GLN A 7 1.01 5.99 8.77
CA GLN A 7 2.35 5.43 8.53
C GLN A 7 2.29 3.90 8.35
N LYS A 8 1.76 3.18 9.35
CA LYS A 8 1.77 1.71 9.34
C LYS A 8 0.82 1.05 8.33
N SER A 9 -0.30 1.70 8.04
CA SER A 9 -1.37 1.09 7.23
C SER A 9 -1.28 1.47 5.76
N LEU A 10 -0.62 2.59 5.44
CA LEU A 10 -0.51 3.10 4.08
C LEU A 10 0.96 3.31 3.67
N GLN A 11 1.72 4.13 4.40
CA GLN A 11 3.07 4.52 3.96
C GLN A 11 4.05 3.33 3.93
N ASP A 12 4.07 2.50 4.98
CA ASP A 12 4.94 1.33 5.06
C ASP A 12 4.63 0.34 3.92
N ALA A 13 3.35 0.15 3.59
CA ALA A 13 2.91 -0.76 2.52
C ALA A 13 3.26 -0.22 1.11
N LEU A 14 3.11 1.09 0.88
CA LEU A 14 3.54 1.72 -0.37
C LEU A 14 5.06 1.64 -0.54
N ALA A 15 5.81 1.86 0.54
CA ALA A 15 7.27 1.75 0.51
C ALA A 15 7.72 0.34 0.12
N GLU A 16 7.10 -0.70 0.66
CA GLU A 16 7.38 -2.10 0.28
C GLU A 16 7.13 -2.34 -1.22
N GLN A 17 5.97 -1.94 -1.75
CA GLN A 17 5.64 -2.12 -3.17
C GLN A 17 6.55 -1.30 -4.12
N LEU A 18 6.99 -0.11 -3.70
CA LEU A 18 7.97 0.68 -4.43
C LEU A 18 9.33 -0.03 -4.48
N LEU A 19 9.79 -0.58 -3.34
CA LEU A 19 11.06 -1.31 -3.27
C LEU A 19 11.03 -2.62 -4.06
N GLU A 20 9.87 -3.28 -4.14
CA GLU A 20 9.63 -4.45 -5.01
C GLU A 20 9.53 -4.09 -6.50
N GLY A 21 9.48 -2.80 -6.85
CA GLY A 21 9.33 -2.32 -8.23
C GLY A 21 7.93 -2.49 -8.81
N LEU A 22 6.93 -2.76 -7.96
CA LEU A 22 5.51 -2.90 -8.34
C LEU A 22 4.86 -1.55 -8.65
N ILE A 23 5.35 -0.47 -8.03
CA ILE A 23 4.95 0.91 -8.28
C ILE A 23 6.17 1.65 -8.86
N LYS A 24 5.96 2.41 -9.93
CA LYS A 24 6.99 3.19 -10.61
C LYS A 24 6.75 4.68 -10.48
N ASP A 25 7.80 5.44 -10.76
CA ASP A 25 7.71 6.89 -10.80
C ASP A 25 6.69 7.36 -11.84
N GLY A 26 5.78 8.23 -11.42
CA GLY A 26 4.69 8.74 -12.26
C GLY A 26 3.41 7.89 -12.23
N ASP A 27 3.42 6.73 -11.56
CA ASP A 27 2.21 5.92 -11.40
C ASP A 27 1.19 6.61 -10.50
N THR A 28 -0.09 6.53 -10.90
CA THR A 28 -1.22 6.90 -10.05
C THR A 28 -1.63 5.67 -9.24
N VAL A 29 -1.57 5.78 -7.92
CA VAL A 29 -1.91 4.70 -7.00
C VAL A 29 -3.28 4.96 -6.40
N GLU A 30 -4.21 4.04 -6.62
CA GLU A 30 -5.56 4.11 -6.06
C GLU A 30 -5.61 3.47 -4.67
N ILE A 31 -6.18 4.20 -3.71
CA ILE A 31 -6.35 3.77 -2.33
C ILE A 31 -7.83 3.66 -2.01
N SER A 32 -8.26 2.49 -1.54
CA SER A 32 -9.66 2.22 -1.20
C SER A 32 -9.75 1.54 0.17
N ALA A 33 -10.96 1.49 0.74
CA ALA A 33 -11.24 0.72 1.94
C ALA A 33 -11.83 -0.65 1.55
N GLY A 34 -11.22 -1.73 2.04
CA GLY A 34 -11.70 -3.10 1.96
C GLY A 34 -12.10 -3.66 3.33
N ALA A 35 -12.48 -4.95 3.36
CA ALA A 35 -12.98 -5.61 4.57
C ALA A 35 -11.96 -5.59 5.74
N ASP A 36 -10.67 -5.71 5.44
CA ASP A 36 -9.60 -5.84 6.44
C ASP A 36 -8.75 -4.56 6.61
N GLY A 37 -9.16 -3.45 5.99
CA GLY A 37 -8.42 -2.18 6.04
C GLY A 37 -8.22 -1.54 4.66
N LEU A 38 -7.11 -0.85 4.45
CA LEU A 38 -6.83 -0.17 3.18
C LEU A 38 -6.32 -1.15 2.12
N THR A 39 -6.77 -0.97 0.88
CA THR A 39 -6.30 -1.67 -0.33
C THR A 39 -5.56 -0.72 -1.26
N ILE A 40 -4.58 -1.24 -1.99
CA ILE A 40 -3.74 -0.46 -2.92
C ILE A 40 -3.88 -1.10 -4.30
N ASN A 41 -4.41 -0.36 -5.29
CA ASN A 41 -4.67 -0.85 -6.65
C ASN A 41 -5.45 -2.19 -6.67
N GLU A 42 -6.49 -2.30 -5.86
CA GLU A 42 -7.31 -3.51 -5.64
C GLU A 42 -6.56 -4.75 -5.10
N ARG A 43 -5.27 -4.61 -4.74
CA ARG A 43 -4.51 -5.67 -4.08
C ARG A 43 -4.54 -5.48 -2.55
N PRO A 44 -4.82 -6.55 -1.78
CA PRO A 44 -4.68 -6.49 -0.34
C PRO A 44 -3.21 -6.30 0.03
N LYS A 45 -2.96 -5.66 1.18
CA LYS A 45 -1.63 -5.43 1.74
C LYS A 45 -0.83 -6.75 1.82
N GLY A 46 0.37 -6.78 1.23
CA GLY A 46 1.35 -7.86 1.46
C GLY A 46 1.19 -9.13 0.63
N ALA A 47 0.65 -9.05 -0.59
CA ALA A 47 0.70 -10.16 -1.54
C ALA A 47 2.16 -10.41 -1.98
N LYS A 48 2.94 -11.11 -1.15
CA LYS A 48 4.30 -11.52 -1.44
C LYS A 48 4.30 -12.42 -2.67
N VAL A 49 4.80 -11.91 -3.78
CA VAL A 49 5.19 -12.75 -4.91
C VAL A 49 6.59 -13.27 -4.58
N HIS A 50 6.75 -14.60 -4.57
CA HIS A 50 8.01 -15.30 -4.32
C HIS A 50 9.14 -14.84 -5.24
#